data_AF-A0A857JFM6-F1
#
_entry.id   AF-A0A857JFM6-F1
#
_cell.length_a   1.000
_cell.length_b   1.000
_cell.length_c   1.000
_cell.angle_alpha   90.00
_cell.angle_beta   90.00
_cell.angle_gamma   90.00
#
_symmetry.space_group_name_H-M   'P 1'
#
loop_
_entity.id
_entity.type
_entity.pdbx_description
1 polymer ?
#
loop_
_entity_poly.entity_id
_entity_poly.type
_entity_poly.pdbx_seq_one_letter_code
_entity_poly.pdbx_strand_id
1 'polypeptide(L)'
;MKWVSHIAIAGAVCVVFNPAAVPAAVLGSTAPDWFEWVLSAMQRRRVKHRGITHYLAAWLIVAAAGHFVWDWNGWLFWFAMGGAIHWICDALTVSGAPLGWWSDRRMTLFGGKVQTGRPSEYIVTIVVLVICAAVVWVTRSHGNGGPFVPFFYDWAGFYRAGLVSAHEWRANRFNLF
;
A
#
# COMPACT_ATOMS: atom_id res chain seq x y z
N MET A 1 9.44 -8.71 -6.44
CA MET A 1 8.20 -8.99 -7.23
C MET A 1 8.12 -8.05 -8.43
N LYS A 2 7.10 -8.10 -9.30
CA LYS A 2 6.88 -7.09 -10.36
C LYS A 2 6.26 -5.82 -9.78
N TRP A 3 6.44 -4.67 -10.45
CA TRP A 3 5.86 -3.39 -10.02
C TRP A 3 4.35 -3.46 -9.81
N VAL A 4 3.63 -4.16 -10.69
CA VAL A 4 2.18 -4.33 -10.58
C VAL A 4 1.78 -4.94 -9.24
N SER A 5 2.52 -5.96 -8.76
CA SER A 5 2.24 -6.60 -7.47
C SER A 5 2.55 -5.68 -6.30
N HIS A 6 3.63 -4.90 -6.37
CA HIS A 6 3.99 -3.90 -5.36
C HIS A 6 2.92 -2.83 -5.24
N ILE A 7 2.48 -2.27 -6.38
CA ILE A 7 1.43 -1.26 -6.47
C ILE A 7 0.12 -1.80 -5.89
N ALA A 8 -0.28 -3.02 -6.29
CA ALA A 8 -1.51 -3.63 -5.85
C ALA A 8 -1.52 -3.87 -4.33
N ILE A 9 -0.45 -4.44 -3.78
CA ILE A 9 -0.33 -4.69 -2.34
C ILE A 9 -0.28 -3.38 -1.55
N ALA A 10 0.53 -2.41 -1.98
CA ALA A 10 0.65 -1.12 -1.30
C ALA A 10 -0.65 -0.32 -1.32
N GLY A 11 -1.32 -0.26 -2.48
CA GLY A 11 -2.62 0.39 -2.61
C GLY A 11 -3.69 -0.30 -1.76
N ALA A 12 -3.75 -1.64 -1.77
CA ALA A 12 -4.72 -2.40 -0.98
C ALA A 12 -4.53 -2.17 0.53
N VAL A 13 -3.29 -2.21 1.03
CA VAL A 13 -3.01 -1.94 2.44
C VAL A 13 -3.34 -0.49 2.80
N CYS A 14 -2.94 0.48 1.96
CA CYS A 14 -3.21 1.90 2.19
C CYS A 14 -4.71 2.19 2.27
N VAL A 15 -5.53 1.59 1.39
CA VAL A 15 -6.97 1.89 1.33
C VAL A 15 -7.72 1.51 2.60
N VAL A 16 -7.23 0.52 3.35
CA VAL A 16 -7.79 0.10 4.64
C VAL A 16 -7.74 1.26 5.64
N PHE A 17 -6.60 1.95 5.70
CA PHE A 17 -6.32 2.97 6.71
C PHE A 17 -6.56 4.40 6.22
N ASN A 18 -6.10 4.75 5.02
CA ASN A 18 -6.25 6.07 4.42
C ASN A 18 -6.40 5.99 2.89
N PRO A 19 -7.64 5.96 2.37
CA PRO A 19 -7.90 5.92 0.92
C PRO A 19 -7.33 7.12 0.16
N ALA A 20 -7.32 8.31 0.76
CA ALA A 20 -6.86 9.52 0.08
C ALA A 20 -5.35 9.51 -0.19
N ALA A 21 -4.58 8.73 0.58
CA ALA A 21 -3.13 8.63 0.44
C ALA A 21 -2.66 7.49 -0.49
N VAL A 22 -3.59 6.76 -1.13
CA VAL A 22 -3.25 5.67 -2.07
C VAL A 22 -2.28 6.11 -3.17
N PRO A 23 -2.42 7.30 -3.81
CA PRO A 23 -1.44 7.75 -4.81
C PRO A 23 -0.02 7.87 -4.23
N ALA A 24 0.10 8.36 -2.99
CA ALA A 24 1.39 8.45 -2.30
C ALA A 24 2.01 7.08 -2.06
N ALA A 25 1.23 6.13 -1.52
CA ALA A 25 1.68 4.77 -1.25
C ALA A 25 2.08 4.01 -2.54
N VAL A 26 1.34 4.20 -3.63
CA VAL A 26 1.65 3.60 -4.94
C VAL A 26 2.97 4.14 -5.48
N LEU A 27 3.16 5.47 -5.46
CA LEU A 27 4.42 6.10 -5.86
C LEU A 27 5.58 5.59 -4.99
N GLY A 28 5.37 5.53 -3.68
CA GLY A 28 6.34 5.00 -2.72
C GLY A 28 6.73 3.55 -2.97
N SER A 29 5.77 2.69 -3.34
CA SER A 29 6.01 1.26 -3.60
C SER A 29 6.84 0.98 -4.86
N THR A 30 7.05 1.98 -5.71
CA THR A 30 7.91 1.88 -6.90
C THR A 30 9.19 2.68 -6.75
N ALA A 31 9.25 3.57 -5.74
CA ALA A 31 10.35 4.48 -5.49
C ALA A 31 11.73 3.82 -5.33
N PRO A 32 11.87 2.69 -4.61
CA PRO A 32 13.16 2.01 -4.50
C PRO A 32 13.83 1.73 -5.85
N ASP A 33 13.05 1.39 -6.88
CA ASP A 33 13.56 0.98 -8.19
C ASP A 33 13.94 2.18 -9.07
N TRP A 34 13.04 3.15 -9.21
CA TRP A 34 13.35 4.32 -10.05
C TRP A 34 14.33 5.28 -9.36
N PHE A 35 14.44 5.29 -8.02
CA PHE A 35 15.55 5.97 -7.34
C PHE A 35 16.91 5.41 -7.73
N GLU A 36 17.05 4.10 -7.97
CA GLU A 36 18.31 3.54 -8.46
C GLU A 36 18.62 3.99 -9.89
N TRP A 37 17.60 4.15 -10.73
CA TRP A 37 17.78 4.70 -12.08
C TRP A 37 18.23 6.15 -12.04
N VAL A 38 17.60 6.96 -11.19
CA VAL A 38 17.98 8.36 -10.96
C VAL A 38 19.41 8.45 -10.44
N LEU A 39 19.77 7.66 -9.41
CA LEU A 39 21.13 7.63 -8.87
C LEU A 39 22.16 7.17 -9.92
N SER A 40 21.81 6.15 -10.72
CA SER A 40 22.68 5.66 -11.79
C SER A 40 22.91 6.73 -12.86
N ALA A 41 21.86 7.47 -13.22
CA ALA A 41 21.95 8.58 -14.17
C ALA A 41 22.78 9.74 -13.62
N MET A 42 22.58 10.12 -12.35
CA MET A 42 23.32 11.20 -11.70
C MET A 42 24.81 10.87 -11.53
N GLN A 43 25.14 9.64 -11.12
CA GLN A 43 26.52 9.22 -10.89
C GLN A 43 27.23 8.75 -12.17
N ARG A 44 26.51 8.67 -13.30
CA ARG A 44 26.99 8.08 -14.57
C ARG A 44 27.63 6.70 -14.39
N ARG A 45 27.12 5.92 -13.42
CA ARG A 45 27.60 4.58 -13.07
C ARG A 45 26.41 3.68 -12.82
N ARG A 46 26.53 2.38 -13.12
CA ARG A 46 25.47 1.42 -12.82
C ARG A 46 25.40 1.17 -11.32
N VAL A 47 24.30 1.58 -10.69
CA VAL A 47 23.97 1.20 -9.32
C VAL A 47 23.45 -0.24 -9.32
N LYS A 48 23.93 -1.04 -8.36
CA LYS A 48 23.46 -2.41 -8.19
C LYS A 48 22.02 -2.40 -7.67
N HIS A 49 21.15 -3.14 -8.35
CA HIS A 49 19.75 -3.28 -7.95
C HIS A 49 19.61 -3.95 -6.57
N ARG A 50 18.65 -3.45 -5.78
CA ARG A 50 18.44 -3.77 -4.36
C ARG A 50 19.64 -3.37 -3.51
N GLY A 51 20.10 -2.15 -3.76
CA GLY A 51 21.17 -1.51 -3.03
C GLY A 51 20.64 -0.60 -1.92
N ILE A 52 21.18 0.62 -1.88
CA ILE A 52 20.95 1.60 -0.81
C ILE A 52 19.49 2.08 -0.76
N THR A 53 18.79 2.12 -1.90
CA THR A 53 17.39 2.56 -1.99
C THR A 53 16.40 1.53 -1.43
N HIS A 54 16.85 0.30 -1.20
CA HIS A 54 16.05 -0.81 -0.70
C HIS A 54 16.31 -1.09 0.79
N TYR A 55 16.84 -0.14 1.55
CA TYR A 55 16.98 -0.29 2.99
C TYR A 55 15.65 -0.07 3.71
N LEU A 56 15.12 -1.12 4.35
CA LEU A 56 13.91 -1.01 5.17
C LEU A 56 14.04 0.10 6.21
N ALA A 57 15.18 0.17 6.90
CA ALA A 57 15.43 1.16 7.93
C ALA A 57 15.30 2.59 7.41
N ALA A 58 15.77 2.86 6.19
CA ALA A 58 15.63 4.20 5.59
C ALA A 58 14.16 4.55 5.39
N TRP A 59 13.36 3.62 4.85
CA TRP A 59 11.92 3.82 4.66
C TRP A 59 11.17 4.01 5.97
N LEU A 60 11.49 3.23 7.01
CA LEU A 60 10.88 3.38 8.33
C LEU A 60 11.28 4.69 9.03
N ILE A 61 12.53 5.15 8.85
CA ILE A 61 12.97 6.46 9.36
C ILE A 61 12.22 7.59 8.65
N VAL A 62 12.06 7.53 7.32
CA VAL A 62 11.30 8.54 6.58
C VAL A 62 9.82 8.48 6.98
N ALA A 63 9.25 7.30 7.20
CA ALA A 63 7.88 7.17 7.71
C ALA A 63 7.74 7.80 9.10
N ALA A 64 8.67 7.51 10.03
CA ALA A 64 8.68 8.11 11.36
C ALA A 64 8.82 9.64 11.28
N ALA A 65 9.71 10.16 10.43
CA ALA A 65 9.86 11.60 10.21
C ALA A 65 8.58 12.22 9.62
N GLY A 66 7.95 11.55 8.65
CA GLY A 66 6.68 11.97 8.07
C GLY A 66 5.50 11.89 9.03
N HIS A 67 5.60 11.12 10.12
CA HIS A 67 4.55 11.06 11.14
C HIS A 67 4.79 12.05 12.29
N PHE A 68 6.03 12.18 12.77
CA PHE A 68 6.35 12.95 13.98
C PHE A 68 6.88 14.36 13.71
N VAL A 69 7.44 14.62 12.52
CA VAL A 69 8.10 15.90 12.19
C VAL A 69 7.33 16.64 11.10
N TRP A 70 6.85 15.94 10.08
CA TRP A 70 6.21 16.55 8.91
C TRP A 70 4.98 15.76 8.45
N ASP A 71 3.83 16.06 9.07
CA ASP A 71 2.55 15.40 8.74
C ASP A 71 1.67 16.27 7.83
N TRP A 72 2.15 16.60 6.62
CA TRP A 72 1.27 17.21 5.62
C TRP A 72 0.31 16.14 5.06
N ASN A 73 -0.87 16.03 5.68
CA ASN A 73 -1.96 15.11 5.29
C ASN A 73 -1.49 13.64 5.17
N GLY A 74 -0.45 13.23 5.92
CA GLY A 74 0.13 11.89 5.87
C GLY A 74 0.80 11.49 4.55
N TRP A 75 0.97 12.39 3.57
CA TRP A 75 1.48 12.00 2.24
C TRP A 75 2.90 11.43 2.29
N LEU A 76 3.79 12.09 3.03
CA LEU A 76 5.17 11.62 3.19
C LEU A 76 5.22 10.29 3.95
N PHE A 77 4.41 10.16 5.01
CA PHE A 77 4.27 8.91 5.75
C PHE A 77 3.81 7.77 4.83
N TRP A 78 2.72 7.96 4.08
CA TRP A 78 2.17 6.91 3.21
C TRP A 78 3.06 6.60 2.01
N PHE A 79 3.77 7.59 1.47
CA PHE A 79 4.83 7.36 0.50
C PHE A 79 5.93 6.46 1.07
N ALA A 80 6.40 6.75 2.28
CA ALA A 80 7.43 5.94 2.92
C ALA A 80 6.94 4.53 3.29
N MET A 81 5.69 4.40 3.73
CA MET A 81 5.03 3.11 3.96
C MET A 81 4.90 2.30 2.67
N GLY A 82 4.65 2.95 1.53
CA GLY A 82 4.72 2.33 0.21
C GLY A 82 6.09 1.69 -0.05
N GLY A 83 7.17 2.42 0.23
CA GLY A 83 8.54 1.89 0.13
C GLY A 83 8.84 0.75 1.10
N ALA A 84 8.30 0.80 2.33
CA ALA A 84 8.40 -0.30 3.28
C ALA A 84 7.64 -1.55 2.81
N ILE A 85 6.45 -1.39 2.22
CA ILE A 85 5.70 -2.49 1.60
C ILE A 85 6.48 -3.07 0.42
N HIS A 86 7.17 -2.22 -0.34
CA HIS A 86 8.04 -2.72 -1.39
C HIS A 86 9.14 -3.62 -0.85
N TRP A 87 9.79 -3.19 0.23
CA TRP A 87 10.77 -4.02 0.91
C TRP A 87 10.19 -5.37 1.35
N ILE A 88 8.98 -5.39 1.93
CA ILE A 88 8.31 -6.62 2.35
C ILE A 88 8.09 -7.54 1.15
N CYS A 89 7.59 -7.01 0.04
CA CYS A 89 7.37 -7.76 -1.20
C CYS A 89 8.67 -8.39 -1.72
N ASP A 90 9.78 -7.65 -1.65
CA ASP A 90 11.07 -8.15 -2.08
C ASP A 90 11.71 -9.13 -1.09
N ALA A 91 11.48 -8.97 0.21
CA ALA A 91 11.90 -9.93 1.22
C ALA A 91 11.18 -11.28 1.07
N LEU A 92 9.95 -11.32 0.54
CA LEU A 92 9.27 -12.58 0.21
C LEU A 92 9.94 -13.37 -0.92
N THR A 93 10.79 -12.72 -1.71
CA THR A 93 11.46 -13.35 -2.85
C THR A 93 12.76 -14.05 -2.46
N VAL A 94 13.20 -15.00 -3.29
CA VAL A 94 14.46 -15.74 -3.11
C VAL A 94 15.66 -14.80 -2.94
N SER A 95 15.67 -13.69 -3.66
CA SER A 95 16.77 -12.72 -3.66
C SER A 95 16.83 -11.87 -2.38
N GLY A 96 15.74 -11.81 -1.62
CA GLY A 96 15.60 -11.02 -0.41
C GLY A 96 15.80 -9.50 -0.59
N ALA A 97 15.84 -8.80 0.54
CA ALA A 97 16.11 -7.36 0.62
C ALA A 97 16.98 -6.99 1.85
N PRO A 98 17.83 -5.97 1.77
CA PRO A 98 18.71 -5.56 2.87
C PRO A 98 17.94 -4.77 3.95
N LEU A 99 18.22 -4.99 5.24
CA LEU A 99 17.55 -4.24 6.31
C LEU A 99 18.00 -2.78 6.40
N GLY A 100 19.30 -2.54 6.22
CA GLY A 100 19.91 -1.23 6.43
C GLY A 100 21.35 -1.22 5.94
N TRP A 101 22.01 -0.06 6.07
CA TRP A 101 23.41 0.12 5.67
C TRP A 101 24.40 -0.72 6.48
N TRP A 102 23.99 -1.18 7.67
CA TRP A 102 24.76 -2.09 8.52
C TRP A 102 24.51 -3.58 8.24
N SER A 103 23.61 -3.90 7.30
CA SER A 103 23.20 -5.28 7.03
C SER A 103 24.07 -5.90 5.94
N ASP A 104 25.00 -6.75 6.33
CA ASP A 104 25.86 -7.48 5.37
C ASP A 104 25.10 -8.58 4.60
N ARG A 105 23.95 -9.02 5.13
CA ARG A 105 23.10 -10.05 4.53
C ARG A 105 21.74 -9.51 4.13
N ARG A 106 21.17 -10.10 3.09
CA ARG A 106 19.78 -9.86 2.69
C ARG A 106 18.86 -10.75 3.48
N MET A 107 17.73 -10.20 3.91
CA MET A 107 16.70 -10.93 4.64
C MET A 107 15.69 -11.52 3.66
N THR A 108 15.24 -12.72 3.97
CA THR A 108 14.10 -13.36 3.30
C THR A 108 13.00 -13.66 4.30
N LEU A 109 11.77 -13.32 3.95
CA LEU A 109 10.57 -13.70 4.69
C LEU A 109 10.08 -15.06 4.20
N PHE A 110 9.69 -15.93 5.13
CA PHE A 110 9.23 -17.29 4.86
C PHE A 110 10.20 -18.12 3.99
N GLY A 111 11.50 -17.83 4.09
CA GLY A 111 12.56 -18.50 3.32
C GLY A 111 12.62 -18.11 1.85
N GLY A 112 11.98 -17.02 1.43
CA GLY A 112 12.12 -16.49 0.06
C GLY A 112 11.44 -17.35 -1.01
N LYS A 113 10.32 -18.00 -0.69
CA LYS A 113 9.67 -18.96 -1.59
C LYS A 113 8.94 -18.32 -2.77
N VAL A 114 8.71 -17.00 -2.74
CA VAL A 114 8.05 -16.29 -3.84
C VAL A 114 9.06 -16.05 -4.96
N GLN A 115 8.65 -16.31 -6.20
CA GLN A 115 9.51 -16.11 -7.36
C GLN A 115 8.89 -15.08 -8.27
N THR A 116 9.68 -14.08 -8.65
CA THR A 116 9.21 -12.97 -9.48
C THR A 116 8.68 -13.50 -10.81
N GLY A 117 7.45 -13.11 -11.16
CA GLY A 117 6.77 -13.49 -12.39
C GLY A 117 6.18 -14.91 -12.42
N ARG A 118 6.30 -15.70 -11.33
CA ARG A 118 5.63 -17.00 -11.20
C ARG A 118 4.23 -16.85 -10.58
N PRO A 119 3.35 -17.86 -10.71
CA PRO A 119 2.02 -17.84 -10.12
C PRO A 119 2.02 -17.56 -8.61
N SER A 120 3.06 -17.96 -7.88
CA SER A 120 3.17 -17.71 -6.44
C SER A 120 3.17 -16.22 -6.07
N GLU A 121 3.75 -15.36 -6.92
CA GLU A 121 3.68 -13.90 -6.74
C GLU A 121 2.23 -13.42 -6.78
N TYR A 122 1.49 -13.81 -7.82
CA TYR A 122 0.12 -13.38 -8.03
C TYR A 122 -0.85 -13.92 -6.96
N ILE A 123 -0.63 -15.15 -6.49
CA ILE A 123 -1.41 -15.74 -5.40
C ILE A 123 -1.24 -14.90 -4.13
N VAL A 124 -0.01 -14.56 -3.75
CA VAL A 124 0.24 -13.71 -2.57
C VAL A 124 -0.44 -12.35 -2.73
N THR A 125 -0.29 -11.72 -3.90
CA THR A 125 -0.94 -10.44 -4.19
C THR A 125 -2.47 -10.54 -4.04
N ILE A 126 -3.11 -11.53 -4.66
CA ILE A 126 -4.56 -11.73 -4.59
C ILE A 126 -5.02 -11.99 -3.15
N VAL A 127 -4.31 -12.83 -2.39
CA VAL A 127 -4.63 -13.11 -0.99
C VAL A 127 -4.62 -11.82 -0.16
N VAL A 128 -3.60 -10.98 -0.31
CA VAL A 128 -3.54 -9.70 0.41
C VAL A 128 -4.67 -8.76 -0.01
N LEU A 129 -4.98 -8.69 -1.31
CA LEU A 129 -6.09 -7.88 -1.83
C LEU A 129 -7.42 -8.33 -1.23
N VAL A 130 -7.71 -9.64 -1.24
CA VAL A 130 -8.95 -10.21 -0.69
C VAL A 130 -9.06 -9.93 0.81
N ILE A 131 -7.98 -10.08 1.57
CA ILE A 131 -7.96 -9.76 3.00
C ILE A 131 -8.26 -8.26 3.21
N CYS A 132 -7.58 -7.37 2.49
CA CYS A 132 -7.81 -5.93 2.63
C CYS A 132 -9.25 -5.55 2.23
N ALA A 133 -9.77 -6.11 1.14
CA ALA A 133 -11.15 -5.89 0.69
C ALA A 133 -12.16 -6.38 1.73
N ALA A 134 -11.94 -7.56 2.33
CA ALA A 134 -12.78 -8.08 3.40
C ALA A 134 -12.74 -7.19 4.65
N VAL A 135 -11.56 -6.68 5.03
CA VAL A 135 -11.43 -5.74 6.16
C VAL A 135 -12.19 -4.44 5.87
N VAL A 136 -12.04 -3.86 4.68
CA VAL A 136 -12.78 -2.65 4.28
C VAL A 136 -14.29 -2.91 4.31
N TRP A 137 -14.74 -4.04 3.75
CA TRP A 137 -16.15 -4.43 3.76
C TRP A 137 -16.69 -4.55 5.18
N VAL A 138 -16.00 -5.26 6.07
CA VAL A 138 -16.46 -5.44 7.45
C VAL A 138 -16.47 -4.11 8.21
N THR A 139 -15.42 -3.31 8.07
CA THR A 139 -15.23 -2.07 8.85
C THR A 139 -16.06 -0.89 8.34
N ARG A 140 -16.34 -0.81 7.02
CA ARG A 140 -17.07 0.32 6.43
C ARG A 140 -18.53 0.03 6.12
N SER A 141 -18.94 -1.21 5.93
CA SER A 141 -20.35 -1.56 5.72
C SER A 141 -21.20 -1.57 7.00
N HIS A 142 -20.57 -1.46 8.19
CA HIS A 142 -21.27 -1.53 9.49
C HIS A 142 -21.25 -0.22 10.31
N GLY A 143 -20.66 0.85 9.78
CA GLY A 143 -20.57 2.14 10.50
C GLY A 143 -21.65 3.12 10.07
N ASN A 144 -22.60 3.42 10.97
CA ASN A 144 -23.47 4.60 10.88
C ASN A 144 -22.63 5.90 10.92
N GLY A 145 -21.94 6.25 9.83
CA GLY A 145 -21.11 7.46 9.74
C GLY A 145 -19.69 7.26 9.21
N GLY A 146 -19.42 6.27 8.35
CA GLY A 146 -18.16 6.22 7.62
C GLY A 146 -17.91 7.50 6.79
N PRO A 147 -16.66 7.87 6.50
CA PRO A 147 -16.34 9.04 5.69
C PRO A 147 -17.06 8.96 4.35
N PHE A 148 -17.72 10.05 3.97
CA PHE A 148 -18.52 10.16 2.76
C PHE A 148 -17.73 9.67 1.54
N VAL A 149 -18.14 8.53 0.98
CA VAL A 149 -17.59 8.03 -0.26
C VAL A 149 -18.54 8.44 -1.37
N PRO A 150 -18.18 9.39 -2.25
CA PRO A 150 -19.13 9.96 -3.22
C PRO A 150 -19.71 8.94 -4.20
N PHE A 151 -19.09 7.76 -4.32
CA PHE A 151 -19.51 6.67 -5.19
C PHE A 151 -20.14 5.48 -4.42
N PHE A 152 -20.16 5.53 -3.08
CA PHE A 152 -20.74 4.46 -2.26
C PHE A 152 -21.54 5.10 -1.12
N TYR A 153 -22.74 5.54 -1.44
CA TYR A 153 -23.66 6.13 -0.47
C TYR A 153 -24.18 5.05 0.50
N ASP A 154 -24.04 5.29 1.80
CA ASP A 154 -24.71 4.48 2.83
C ASP A 154 -26.19 4.87 2.94
N TRP A 155 -26.98 4.45 1.95
CA TRP A 155 -28.42 4.71 1.90
C TRP A 155 -29.15 4.21 3.15
N ALA A 156 -28.68 3.11 3.75
CA ALA A 156 -29.28 2.57 4.96
C ALA A 156 -28.98 3.45 6.19
N GLY A 157 -27.74 3.92 6.33
CA GLY A 157 -27.34 4.88 7.36
C GLY A 157 -28.07 6.21 7.23
N PHE A 158 -28.17 6.76 6.01
CA PHE A 158 -28.89 8.02 5.79
C PHE A 158 -30.38 7.91 6.10
N TYR A 159 -31.01 6.78 5.79
CA TYR A 159 -32.42 6.56 6.14
C TYR A 159 -32.59 6.48 7.66
N ARG A 160 -31.71 5.75 8.36
CA ARG A 160 -31.73 5.67 9.84
C ARG A 160 -31.48 7.02 10.50
N ALA A 161 -30.66 7.87 9.89
CA ALA A 161 -30.37 9.23 10.35
C ALA A 161 -31.48 10.25 10.01
N GLY A 162 -32.52 9.84 9.27
CA GLY A 162 -33.59 10.74 8.83
C GLY A 162 -33.17 11.74 7.75
N LEU A 163 -32.04 11.51 7.09
CA LEU A 163 -31.48 12.39 6.06
C LEU A 163 -32.07 12.12 4.67
N VAL A 164 -32.64 10.93 4.44
CA VAL A 164 -33.32 10.56 3.18
C VAL A 164 -34.66 9.91 3.47
N SER A 165 -35.61 10.05 2.54
CA SER A 165 -36.95 9.48 2.64
C SER A 165 -36.96 7.95 2.45
N ALA A 166 -38.02 7.30 2.95
CA ALA A 166 -38.24 5.87 2.74
C ALA A 166 -38.42 5.49 1.25
N HIS A 167 -38.78 6.46 0.41
CA HIS A 167 -38.88 6.29 -1.04
C HIS A 167 -37.48 6.28 -1.67
N GLU A 168 -36.64 7.27 -1.35
CA GLU A 168 -35.26 7.37 -1.85
C GLU A 168 -34.40 6.18 -1.42
N TRP A 169 -34.53 5.73 -0.16
CA TRP A 169 -33.84 4.52 0.30
C TRP A 169 -34.27 3.29 -0.49
N ARG A 170 -35.58 3.07 -0.69
CA ARG A 170 -36.07 1.88 -1.43
C ARG A 170 -35.62 1.88 -2.88
N ALA A 171 -35.53 3.03 -3.52
CA ALA A 171 -35.06 3.17 -4.90
C ALA A 171 -33.56 2.85 -5.04
N ASN A 172 -32.75 3.12 -4.00
CA ASN A 172 -31.30 3.04 -4.10
C ASN A 172 -30.64 1.96 -3.23
N ARG A 173 -31.40 1.21 -2.41
CA ARG A 173 -30.86 0.18 -1.47
C ARG A 173 -30.06 -0.95 -2.12
N PHE A 174 -30.18 -1.14 -3.44
CA PHE A 174 -29.44 -2.14 -4.20
C PHE A 174 -28.44 -1.54 -5.20
N ASN A 175 -28.32 -0.20 -5.25
CA ASN A 175 -27.28 0.44 -6.04
C ASN A 175 -25.95 0.25 -5.30
N LEU A 176 -25.17 -0.70 -5.80
CA LEU A 176 -23.81 -1.01 -5.34
C LEU A 176 -22.75 -0.10 -6.01
N PHE A 177 -23.18 0.90 -6.79
CA PHE A 177 -22.36 1.80 -7.60
C PHE A 177 -23.00 3.19 -7.66
#